data_AF-A0A936XQ00-F1
#
_entry.id   AF-A0A936XQ00-F1
#
_cell.length_a   1.000
_cell.length_b   1.000
_cell.length_c   1.000
_cell.angle_alpha   90.00
_cell.angle_beta   90.00
_cell.angle_gamma   90.00
#
_symmetry.space_group_name_H-M   'P 1'
#
loop_
_entity.id
_entity.type
_entity.pdbx_description
1 polymer ?
#
loop_
_entity_poly.entity_id
_entity_poly.type
_entity_poly.pdbx_seq_one_letter_code
_entity_poly.pdbx_strand_id
1 'polypeptide(L)'
;MKAFKILLLVSILATGITSCQQYGKEYKLDKKHNVYYKGDGVDEALVKKLANYLKEQEYFQDSIESTVQLIKVKDTFTLNFVVDASKITSGYDNKFLLFGAYISENVFNKAPVTIQLTNNKLEPFKNLGYAKPISDYDK
;
A
#
# COMPACT_ATOMS: atom_id res chain seq x y z
N MET A 1 60.58 14.58 -19.28
CA MET A 1 59.85 15.87 -19.20
C MET A 1 59.14 16.03 -20.54
N LYS A 2 57.82 16.07 -20.69
CA LYS A 2 56.79 16.80 -19.94
C LYS A 2 55.48 15.99 -20.00
N ALA A 3 54.84 15.79 -18.85
CA ALA A 3 53.49 15.25 -18.76
C ALA A 3 52.49 16.32 -19.23
N PHE A 4 51.59 15.97 -20.16
CA PHE A 4 50.51 16.86 -20.57
C PHE A 4 49.17 16.18 -20.28
N LYS A 5 48.42 16.82 -19.39
CA LYS A 5 47.06 16.45 -18.95
C LYS A 5 46.06 16.70 -20.08
N ILE A 6 45.26 15.70 -20.47
CA ILE A 6 43.98 15.88 -21.19
C ILE A 6 43.05 14.77 -20.66
N LEU A 7 42.24 15.06 -19.65
CA LEU A 7 40.83 15.52 -19.70
C LEU A 7 39.83 14.39 -20.01
N LEU A 8 39.04 14.05 -18.98
CA LEU A 8 37.79 13.28 -18.97
C LEU A 8 36.77 13.76 -20.02
N LEU A 9 36.04 12.82 -20.65
CA LEU A 9 34.65 12.97 -21.10
C LEU A 9 34.08 11.57 -21.43
N VAL A 10 33.43 10.87 -20.49
CA VAL A 10 31.97 10.77 -20.29
C VAL A 10 31.18 10.36 -21.54
N SER A 11 30.74 9.11 -21.56
CA SER A 11 29.43 8.69 -22.11
C SER A 11 28.85 7.54 -21.27
N ILE A 12 28.64 7.83 -19.98
CA ILE A 12 27.66 7.13 -19.16
C ILE A 12 26.29 7.66 -19.59
N LEU A 13 25.54 6.87 -20.36
CA LEU A 13 24.10 7.03 -20.53
C LEU A 13 23.44 5.64 -20.55
N ALA A 14 23.63 4.94 -19.44
CA ALA A 14 22.74 3.87 -19.03
C ALA A 14 22.16 4.29 -17.68
N THR A 15 20.98 4.94 -17.70
CA THR A 15 19.93 4.86 -16.65
C THR A 15 18.86 5.91 -16.92
N GLY A 16 17.72 5.45 -17.41
CA GLY A 16 16.45 6.17 -17.48
C GLY A 16 15.52 5.22 -18.23
N ILE A 17 14.48 4.61 -17.66
CA ILE A 17 13.52 5.10 -16.67
C ILE A 17 12.92 3.83 -16.02
N THR A 18 13.33 3.44 -14.81
CA THR A 18 12.69 2.30 -14.10
C THR A 18 11.57 2.77 -13.17
N SER A 19 10.92 3.91 -13.45
CA SER A 19 9.89 4.45 -12.56
C SER A 19 8.47 3.95 -12.84
N CYS A 20 8.27 3.05 -13.81
CA CYS A 20 6.92 2.64 -14.24
C CYS A 20 6.31 1.45 -13.48
N GLN A 21 6.95 0.88 -12.45
CA GLN A 21 6.38 -0.27 -11.72
C GLN A 21 6.52 -0.21 -10.18
N GLN A 22 6.89 0.94 -9.59
CA GLN A 22 7.19 0.97 -8.16
C GLN A 22 5.99 0.58 -7.27
N TYR A 23 4.79 1.04 -7.62
CA TYR A 23 3.59 0.81 -6.80
C TYR A 23 2.74 -0.39 -7.21
N GLY A 24 2.95 -0.93 -8.42
CA GLY A 24 2.12 -1.98 -8.99
C GLY A 24 1.10 -1.45 -10.00
N LYS A 25 0.11 -2.29 -10.36
CA LYS A 25 -1.03 -1.90 -11.19
C LYS A 25 -1.98 -1.01 -10.39
N GLU A 26 -2.76 -0.17 -11.07
CA GLU A 26 -3.74 0.71 -10.44
C GLU A 26 -5.16 0.23 -10.76
N TYR A 27 -5.99 0.10 -9.73
CA TYR A 27 -7.44 0.01 -9.84
C TYR A 27 -8.05 1.32 -9.36
N LYS A 28 -8.76 2.03 -10.26
CA LYS A 28 -9.49 3.26 -9.92
C LYS A 28 -10.93 2.91 -9.60
N LEU A 29 -11.35 3.15 -8.35
CA LEU A 29 -12.74 3.01 -7.96
C LEU A 29 -13.58 4.18 -8.51
N ASP A 30 -13.04 5.40 -8.38
CA ASP A 30 -13.63 6.63 -8.91
C ASP A 30 -12.53 7.71 -9.13
N LYS A 31 -12.91 9.00 -9.18
CA LYS A 31 -11.97 10.12 -9.41
C LYS A 31 -11.08 10.46 -8.20
N LYS A 32 -11.44 10.01 -7.00
CA LYS A 32 -10.78 10.33 -5.71
C LYS A 32 -10.19 9.11 -5.01
N HIS A 33 -10.61 7.90 -5.39
CA HIS A 33 -10.25 6.68 -4.71
C HIS A 33 -9.61 5.67 -5.64
N ASN A 34 -8.45 5.16 -5.23
CA ASN A 34 -7.73 4.15 -5.98
C ASN A 34 -7.02 3.15 -5.05
N VAL A 35 -6.76 1.97 -5.61
CA VAL A 35 -5.95 0.93 -4.98
C VAL A 35 -4.83 0.54 -5.93
N TYR A 36 -3.58 0.72 -5.50
CA TYR A 36 -2.44 0.13 -6.18
C TYR A 36 -2.26 -1.32 -5.75
N TYR A 37 -1.83 -2.20 -6.63
CA TYR A 37 -1.67 -3.60 -6.29
C TYR A 37 -0.55 -4.33 -7.03
N LYS A 38 0.13 -5.23 -6.32
CA LYS A 38 1.17 -6.11 -6.86
C LYS A 38 1.36 -7.36 -6.02
N GLY A 39 1.97 -8.39 -6.62
CA GLY A 39 2.27 -9.67 -5.98
C GLY A 39 1.50 -10.84 -6.59
N ASP A 40 1.97 -12.05 -6.30
CA ASP A 40 1.46 -13.27 -6.94
C ASP A 40 0.04 -13.61 -6.48
N GLY A 41 -0.86 -13.80 -7.44
CA GLY A 41 -2.27 -14.08 -7.17
C GLY A 41 -3.06 -12.86 -6.67
N VAL A 42 -2.55 -11.64 -6.85
CA VAL A 42 -3.32 -10.41 -6.70
C VAL A 42 -3.83 -9.98 -8.07
N ASP A 43 -5.09 -10.30 -8.36
CA ASP A 43 -5.78 -9.89 -9.58
C ASP A 43 -6.73 -8.71 -9.34
N GLU A 44 -7.28 -8.19 -10.44
CA GLU A 44 -8.19 -7.06 -10.37
C GLU A 44 -9.49 -7.39 -9.63
N ALA A 45 -9.96 -8.64 -9.67
CA ALA A 45 -11.19 -9.05 -8.98
C ALA A 45 -11.01 -8.96 -7.46
N LEU A 46 -9.88 -9.42 -6.93
CA LEU A 46 -9.53 -9.29 -5.52
C LEU A 46 -9.42 -7.83 -5.09
N VAL A 47 -8.78 -7.01 -5.92
CA VAL A 47 -8.57 -5.58 -5.64
C VAL A 47 -9.88 -4.80 -5.69
N LYS A 48 -10.77 -5.13 -6.64
CA LYS A 48 -12.13 -4.58 -6.70
C LYS A 48 -12.94 -4.96 -5.47
N LYS A 49 -12.84 -6.21 -4.99
CA LYS A 49 -13.47 -6.64 -3.74
C LYS A 49 -12.96 -5.82 -2.54
N LEU A 50 -11.65 -5.60 -2.44
CA LEU A 50 -11.06 -4.75 -1.41
C LEU A 50 -11.57 -3.30 -1.53
N ALA A 51 -11.54 -2.70 -2.72
CA ALA A 51 -11.96 -1.31 -2.92
C ALA A 51 -13.44 -1.09 -2.56
N ASN A 52 -14.31 -2.02 -2.95
CA ASN A 52 -15.73 -1.98 -2.57
C ASN A 52 -15.91 -2.11 -1.05
N TYR A 53 -15.17 -3.02 -0.41
CA TYR A 53 -15.22 -3.14 1.04
C TYR A 53 -14.76 -1.85 1.74
N LEU A 54 -13.67 -1.22 1.28
CA LEU A 54 -13.21 0.07 1.81
C LEU A 54 -14.24 1.19 1.60
N LYS A 55 -15.04 1.12 0.53
CA LYS A 55 -16.16 2.05 0.30
C LYS A 55 -17.32 1.80 1.27
N GLU A 56 -17.73 0.54 1.43
CA GLU A 56 -18.81 0.12 2.33
C GLU A 56 -18.52 0.46 3.79
N GLN A 57 -17.25 0.40 4.20
CA GLN A 57 -16.80 0.73 5.56
C GLN A 57 -16.46 2.22 5.74
N GLU A 58 -16.86 3.08 4.80
CA GLU A 58 -16.64 4.53 4.83
C GLU A 58 -15.18 4.95 4.98
N TYR A 59 -14.21 4.12 4.54
CA TYR A 59 -12.83 4.55 4.41
C TYR A 59 -12.64 5.40 3.14
N PHE A 60 -13.28 5.00 2.04
CA PHE A 60 -13.34 5.78 0.81
C PHE A 60 -14.58 6.71 0.81
N GLN A 61 -14.46 7.86 1.47
CA GLN A 61 -15.53 8.85 1.58
C GLN A 61 -15.47 9.87 0.45
N ASP A 62 -16.63 10.29 -0.07
CA ASP A 62 -16.69 11.26 -1.19
C ASP A 62 -16.03 12.61 -0.88
N SER A 63 -15.86 12.94 0.41
CA SER A 63 -15.25 14.18 0.90
C SER A 63 -13.72 14.17 0.87
N ILE A 64 -13.07 13.01 0.73
CA ILE A 64 -11.61 12.87 0.82
C ILE A 64 -11.04 12.18 -0.43
N GLU A 65 -9.77 12.45 -0.72
CA GLU A 65 -8.98 11.63 -1.66
C GLU A 65 -8.21 10.61 -0.85
N SER A 66 -8.27 9.35 -1.25
CA SER A 66 -7.65 8.26 -0.49
C SER A 66 -7.04 7.23 -1.43
N THR A 67 -5.80 6.86 -1.13
CA THR A 67 -5.07 5.79 -1.80
C THR A 67 -4.74 4.68 -0.82
N VAL A 68 -4.94 3.44 -1.24
CA VAL A 68 -4.45 2.25 -0.55
C VAL A 68 -3.55 1.47 -1.50
N GLN A 69 -2.58 0.74 -0.98
CA GLN A 69 -1.84 -0.24 -1.76
C GLN A 69 -1.94 -1.63 -1.14
N LEU A 70 -2.21 -2.61 -1.98
CA LEU A 70 -2.23 -4.04 -1.67
C LEU A 70 -0.97 -4.70 -2.22
N ILE A 71 -0.12 -5.21 -1.34
CA ILE A 71 1.03 -6.02 -1.73
C ILE A 71 0.82 -7.42 -1.20
N LYS A 72 1.01 -8.45 -2.02
CA LYS A 72 1.13 -9.83 -1.53
C LYS A 72 2.56 -10.32 -1.67
N VAL A 73 3.13 -10.82 -0.58
CA VAL A 73 4.41 -11.51 -0.58
C VAL A 73 4.20 -12.88 0.08
N LYS A 74 4.43 -13.96 -0.67
CA LYS A 74 4.07 -15.33 -0.26
C LYS A 74 2.59 -15.37 0.14
N ASP A 75 2.29 -15.79 1.37
CA ASP A 75 0.91 -15.96 1.87
C ASP A 75 0.39 -14.75 2.64
N THR A 76 1.15 -13.65 2.72
CA THR A 76 0.78 -12.47 3.51
C THR A 76 0.43 -11.30 2.62
N PHE A 77 -0.75 -10.72 2.89
CA PHE A 77 -1.17 -9.44 2.34
C PHE A 77 -0.63 -8.31 3.22
N THR A 78 -0.11 -7.26 2.61
CA THR A 78 0.25 -6.00 3.27
C THR A 78 -0.65 -4.91 2.70
N LEU A 79 -1.38 -4.23 3.58
CA LEU A 79 -2.16 -3.05 3.26
C LEU A 79 -1.42 -1.81 3.71
N ASN A 80 -1.07 -0.98 2.74
CA ASN A 80 -0.42 0.30 2.92
C ASN A 80 -1.47 1.39 2.77
N PHE A 81 -1.78 2.07 3.86
CA PHE A 81 -2.73 3.19 3.85
C PHE A 81 -1.97 4.49 3.71
N VAL A 82 -2.32 5.30 2.70
CA VAL A 82 -1.81 6.67 2.60
C VAL A 82 -2.56 7.52 3.60
N VAL A 83 -1.84 8.13 4.54
CA VAL A 83 -2.44 8.99 5.56
C VAL A 83 -1.56 10.22 5.80
N ASP A 84 -2.20 11.30 6.25
CA ASP A 84 -1.51 12.49 6.74
C ASP A 84 -1.07 12.26 8.19
N ALA A 85 0.23 12.09 8.41
CA ALA A 85 0.80 11.83 9.73
C ALA A 85 0.48 12.91 10.76
N SER A 86 0.23 14.16 10.33
CA SER A 86 -0.13 15.26 11.23
C SER A 86 -1.55 15.17 11.79
N LYS A 87 -2.41 14.35 11.18
CA LYS A 87 -3.83 14.16 11.57
C LYS A 87 -4.08 12.91 12.41
N ILE A 88 -3.01 12.18 12.73
CA ILE A 88 -3.10 10.95 13.51
C ILE A 88 -3.39 11.29 14.98
N THR A 89 -4.41 10.66 15.55
CA THR A 89 -4.82 10.82 16.96
C THR A 89 -4.52 9.56 17.75
N SER A 90 -4.46 9.65 19.08
CA SER A 90 -4.25 8.49 19.96
C SER A 90 -5.26 7.37 19.69
N GLY A 91 -4.79 6.12 19.67
CA GLY A 91 -5.65 4.94 19.45
C GLY A 91 -5.95 4.61 17.98
N TYR A 92 -5.39 5.37 17.04
CA TYR A 92 -5.48 5.04 15.61
C TYR A 92 -4.93 3.64 15.28
N ASP A 93 -3.83 3.23 15.93
CA ASP A 93 -3.17 1.94 15.71
C ASP A 93 -4.19 0.78 15.84
N ASN A 94 -4.94 0.79 16.95
CA ASN A 94 -5.97 -0.21 17.24
C ASN A 94 -7.11 -0.18 16.23
N LYS A 95 -7.52 1.01 15.77
CA LYS A 95 -8.57 1.16 14.75
C LYS A 95 -8.14 0.57 13.41
N PHE A 96 -6.92 0.84 12.97
CA PHE A 96 -6.37 0.29 11.72
C PHE A 96 -6.13 -1.23 11.81
N LEU A 97 -5.67 -1.73 12.96
CA LEU A 97 -5.52 -3.17 13.17
C LEU A 97 -6.87 -3.89 13.20
N LEU A 98 -7.87 -3.32 13.89
CA LEU A 98 -9.23 -3.85 13.88
C LEU A 98 -9.83 -3.82 12.46
N PHE A 99 -9.56 -2.76 11.70
CA PHE A 99 -10.00 -2.68 10.32
C PHE A 99 -9.33 -3.75 9.45
N GLY A 100 -8.02 -3.95 9.62
CA GLY A 100 -7.27 -5.06 9.02
C GLY A 100 -7.84 -6.44 9.38
N ALA A 101 -8.33 -6.62 10.60
CA ALA A 101 -8.93 -7.87 11.07
C ALA A 101 -10.21 -8.20 10.31
N TYR A 102 -11.07 -7.20 10.11
CA TYR A 102 -12.26 -7.37 9.29
C TYR A 102 -11.95 -7.57 7.80
N ILE A 103 -10.92 -6.89 7.26
CA ILE A 103 -10.50 -7.10 5.88
C ILE A 103 -9.94 -8.52 5.68
N SER A 104 -9.13 -9.01 6.61
CA SER A 104 -8.62 -10.38 6.60
C SER A 104 -9.77 -11.38 6.50
N GLU A 105 -10.78 -11.25 7.38
CA GLU A 105 -11.96 -12.12 7.40
C GLU A 105 -12.79 -12.02 6.11
N ASN A 106 -13.23 -10.81 5.76
CA ASN A 106 -14.27 -10.61 4.75
C ASN A 106 -13.73 -10.54 3.31
N VAL A 107 -12.52 -10.03 3.13
CA VAL A 107 -11.92 -9.84 1.80
C VAL A 107 -10.99 -10.99 1.46
N PHE A 108 -10.10 -11.36 2.39
CA PHE A 108 -9.00 -12.30 2.14
C PHE A 108 -9.22 -13.71 2.71
N ASN A 109 -10.43 -14.05 3.14
CA ASN A 109 -10.77 -15.40 3.63
C ASN A 109 -9.82 -15.87 4.75
N LYS A 110 -9.63 -15.01 5.75
CA LYS A 110 -8.73 -15.21 6.91
C LYS A 110 -7.24 -15.28 6.58
N ALA A 111 -6.82 -14.93 5.37
CA ALA A 111 -5.40 -14.88 5.06
C ALA A 111 -4.68 -13.81 5.91
N PRO A 112 -3.38 -14.00 6.22
CA PRO A 112 -2.63 -13.05 7.03
C PRO A 112 -2.58 -11.64 6.42
N VAL A 113 -2.86 -10.63 7.25
CA VAL A 113 -2.80 -9.22 6.87
C VAL A 113 -1.83 -8.46 7.77
N THR A 114 -0.91 -7.71 7.16
CA THR A 114 -0.08 -6.70 7.84
C THR A 114 -0.57 -5.31 7.45
N ILE A 115 -0.61 -4.39 8.40
CA ILE A 115 -1.02 -3.01 8.17
C ILE A 115 0.18 -2.07 8.29
N GLN A 116 0.33 -1.17 7.32
CA GLN A 116 1.30 -0.08 7.36
C GLN A 116 0.64 1.25 7.02
N LEU A 117 1.18 2.32 7.60
CA LEU A 117 0.85 3.69 7.22
C LEU A 117 1.99 4.29 6.43
N THR A 118 1.61 4.99 5.36
CA THR A 118 2.52 5.52 4.35
C THR A 118 2.21 6.97 4.05
N ASN A 119 3.20 7.70 3.54
CA ASN A 119 2.98 9.03 2.98
C ASN A 119 2.32 8.93 1.58
N ASN A 120 2.09 10.07 0.93
CA ASN A 120 1.50 10.12 -0.42
C ASN A 120 2.38 9.53 -1.54
N LYS A 121 3.60 9.09 -1.23
CA LYS A 121 4.49 8.35 -2.13
C LYS A 121 4.52 6.84 -1.80
N LEU A 122 3.59 6.36 -0.97
CA LEU A 122 3.54 4.97 -0.50
C LEU A 122 4.85 4.54 0.20
N GLU A 123 5.59 5.49 0.78
CA GLU A 123 6.75 5.20 1.61
C GLU A 123 6.27 4.98 3.05
N PRO A 124 6.54 3.82 3.65
CA PRO A 124 6.07 3.51 5.00
C PRO A 124 6.81 4.35 6.03
N PHE A 125 6.04 5.01 6.91
CA PHE A 125 6.58 5.70 8.09
C PHE A 125 6.18 4.99 9.39
N LYS A 126 5.21 4.07 9.34
CA LYS A 126 4.77 3.28 10.49
C LYS A 126 4.33 1.88 10.05
N ASN A 127 4.88 0.85 10.68
CA ASN A 127 4.37 -0.51 10.58
C ASN A 127 3.53 -0.81 11.83
N LEU A 128 2.26 -1.15 11.65
CA LEU A 128 1.34 -1.49 12.73
C LEU A 128 1.37 -2.98 13.06
N GLY A 129 1.90 -3.80 12.15
CA GLY A 129 2.05 -5.23 12.33
C GLY A 129 0.82 -6.02 11.87
N TYR A 130 0.70 -7.23 12.43
CA TYR A 130 -0.26 -8.24 12.02
C TYR A 130 -1.66 -7.93 12.55
N ALA A 131 -2.63 -7.85 11.63
CA ALA A 131 -4.05 -7.82 11.93
C ALA A 131 -4.60 -9.26 11.89
N LYS A 132 -4.83 -9.83 13.07
CA LYS A 132 -5.48 -11.14 13.23
C LYS A 132 -6.89 -11.10 12.64
N PRO A 133 -7.41 -12.17 12.00
CA PRO A 133 -8.81 -12.22 11.60
C PRO A 133 -9.75 -11.91 12.77
N ILE A 134 -10.85 -11.20 12.53
CA ILE A 134 -11.73 -10.74 13.62
C ILE A 134 -12.23 -11.90 14.49
N SER A 135 -12.49 -13.06 13.87
CA SER A 135 -12.96 -14.27 14.54
C SER A 135 -11.97 -14.91 15.51
N ASP A 136 -10.71 -14.45 15.54
CA ASP A 136 -9.69 -14.91 16.49
C ASP A 136 -9.60 -14.04 17.76
N TYR A 137 -10.35 -12.92 17.85
CA TYR A 137 -10.43 -12.11 19.08
C TYR A 137 -11.43 -12.65 20.10
N ASP A 138 -12.39 -13.47 19.66
CA ASP A 138 -13.45 -14.06 20.50
C ASP A 138 -13.05 -15.42 21.11
N LYS A 139 -11.79 -15.84 20.95
CA LYS A 139 -11.23 -17.11 21.46
C LYS A 139 -10.31 -16.85 22.66
#